data_AF-A0A7S2LRK8-F1
#
_entry.id   AF-A0A7S2LRK8-F1
#
_cell.length_a   1.000
_cell.length_b   1.000
_cell.length_c   1.000
_cell.angle_alpha   90.00
_cell.angle_beta   90.00
_cell.angle_gamma   90.00
#
_symmetry.space_group_name_H-M   'P 1'
#
loop_
_entity.id
_entity.type
_entity.pdbx_description
1 polymer ?
#
loop_
_entity_poly.entity_id
_entity_poly.type
_entity_poly.pdbx_seq_one_letter_code
_entity_poly.pdbx_strand_id
1 'polypeptide(L)'
;VERLQKFVRDSRAGYWQSINTLKHAKEVKPDLYTKTSLMLGLGESDEEVIQTMKDLRSVDVDVVTFGQYLRPTENHLSVVEYVKPEKFEHFKKVGEEMGFKYVASGPLVRSSYKAGEFYLTHMINKERKEKGLD
;
A
#
# COMPACT_ATOMS: atom_id res chain seq x y z
N VAL A 1 -3.88 1.92 -8.98
CA VAL A 1 -4.96 1.20 -9.69
C VAL A 1 -4.61 0.99 -11.15
N GLU A 2 -5.05 -0.09 -11.78
CA GLU A 2 -4.61 -0.52 -13.11
C GLU A 2 -4.93 0.51 -14.22
N ARG A 3 -6.18 1.00 -14.29
CA ARG A 3 -6.65 1.95 -15.32
C ARG A 3 -5.82 3.24 -15.40
N LEU A 4 -5.36 3.75 -14.26
CA LEU A 4 -4.66 5.03 -14.17
C LEU A 4 -3.15 4.95 -14.47
N GLN A 5 -2.58 3.75 -14.56
CA GLN A 5 -1.12 3.56 -14.66
C GLN A 5 -0.49 4.33 -15.82
N LYS A 6 -1.10 4.25 -17.00
CA LYS A 6 -0.61 4.94 -18.21
C LYS A 6 -0.63 6.46 -18.14
N PHE A 7 -1.41 7.03 -17.22
CA PHE A 7 -1.52 8.49 -17.03
C PHE A 7 -0.65 8.99 -15.88
N VAL A 8 -0.46 8.16 -14.85
CA VAL A 8 0.22 8.55 -13.60
C VAL A 8 1.70 8.18 -13.61
N ARG A 9 2.07 7.06 -14.24
CA ARG A 9 3.44 6.53 -14.21
C ARG A 9 4.00 6.46 -15.63
N ASP A 10 5.33 6.46 -15.69
CA ASP A 10 6.06 6.23 -16.94
C ASP A 10 5.59 4.92 -17.61
N SER A 11 5.48 4.93 -18.93
CA SER A 11 5.06 3.76 -19.74
C SER A 11 5.84 2.47 -19.45
N ARG A 12 7.08 2.58 -18.96
CA ARG A 12 7.95 1.45 -18.59
C ARG A 12 7.62 0.84 -17.22
N ALA A 13 6.68 1.43 -16.47
CA ALA A 13 6.30 1.00 -15.13
C ALA A 13 4.87 0.43 -15.15
N GLY A 14 4.74 -0.83 -15.56
CA GLY A 14 3.43 -1.50 -15.66
C GLY A 14 2.81 -1.87 -14.31
N TYR A 15 1.48 -1.99 -14.28
CA TYR A 15 0.72 -2.45 -13.11
C TYR A 15 1.18 -3.84 -12.65
N TRP A 16 0.97 -4.84 -13.52
CA TRP A 16 1.35 -6.23 -13.25
C TRP A 16 2.86 -6.42 -13.13
N GLN A 17 3.65 -5.63 -13.87
CA GLN A 17 5.10 -5.63 -13.70
C GLN A 17 5.50 -5.25 -12.26
N SER A 18 4.89 -4.21 -11.70
CA SER A 18 5.17 -3.76 -10.33
C SER A 18 4.73 -4.80 -9.29
N ILE A 19 3.57 -5.43 -9.48
CA ILE A 19 3.07 -6.50 -8.60
C ILE A 19 3.98 -7.74 -8.70
N ASN A 20 4.38 -8.12 -9.91
CA ASN A 20 5.26 -9.27 -10.13
C ASN A 20 6.66 -9.07 -9.53
N THR A 21 7.16 -7.83 -9.44
CA THR A 21 8.39 -7.55 -8.69
C THR A 21 8.26 -7.90 -7.21
N LEU A 22 7.11 -7.60 -6.59
CA LEU A 22 6.87 -7.94 -5.18
C LEU A 22 6.68 -9.45 -5.00
N LYS A 23 5.96 -10.10 -5.92
CA LYS A 23 5.83 -11.55 -5.97
C LYS A 23 7.20 -12.23 -6.05
N HIS A 24 8.05 -11.78 -6.96
CA HIS A 24 9.38 -12.33 -7.14
C HIS A 24 10.25 -12.18 -5.89
N ALA A 25 10.16 -11.05 -5.20
CA ALA A 25 10.87 -10.84 -3.94
C ALA A 25 10.50 -11.88 -2.87
N LYS A 26 9.21 -12.26 -2.79
CA LYS A 26 8.72 -13.35 -1.92
C LYS A 26 9.17 -14.73 -2.38
N GLU A 27 9.13 -15.00 -3.69
CA GLU A 27 9.59 -16.27 -4.26
C GLU A 27 11.09 -16.52 -3.98
N VAL A 28 11.92 -15.47 -4.06
CA VAL A 28 13.36 -15.54 -3.80
C VAL A 28 13.67 -15.61 -2.30
N LYS A 29 12.95 -14.84 -1.47
CA LYS A 29 13.14 -14.83 -0.02
C LYS A 29 11.78 -14.81 0.69
N PRO A 30 11.23 -16.00 1.03
CA PRO A 30 9.88 -16.12 1.60
C PRO A 30 9.65 -15.28 2.87
N ASP A 31 10.68 -15.16 3.71
CA ASP A 31 10.61 -14.38 4.97
C ASP A 31 10.79 -12.87 4.77
N LEU A 32 11.03 -12.39 3.54
CA LEU A 32 11.18 -10.97 3.27
C LEU A 32 9.83 -10.27 3.40
N TYR A 33 9.78 -9.19 4.18
CA TYR A 33 8.63 -8.30 4.19
C TYR A 33 8.63 -7.44 2.93
N THR A 34 7.48 -7.42 2.26
CA THR A 34 7.20 -6.62 1.07
C THR A 34 6.24 -5.50 1.42
N LYS A 35 6.47 -4.34 0.81
CA LYS A 35 5.71 -3.13 1.07
C LYS A 35 5.39 -2.41 -0.23
N THR A 36 4.21 -1.84 -0.30
CA THR A 36 3.81 -0.94 -1.38
C THR A 36 3.02 0.26 -0.86
N SER A 37 2.81 1.23 -1.72
CA SER A 37 2.05 2.45 -1.41
C SER A 37 1.12 2.84 -2.55
N LEU A 38 -0.10 3.24 -2.22
CA LEU A 38 -1.06 3.86 -3.12
C LEU A 38 -1.24 5.33 -2.73
N MET A 39 -1.26 6.19 -3.73
CA MET A 39 -1.61 7.60 -3.58
C MET A 39 -3.04 7.77 -4.09
N LEU A 40 -3.89 8.37 -3.25
CA LEU A 40 -5.30 8.59 -3.52
C LEU A 40 -5.56 10.04 -3.97
N GLY A 41 -6.68 10.26 -4.65
CA GLY A 41 -7.10 11.58 -5.15
C GLY A 41 -6.68 11.86 -6.59
N LEU A 42 -6.36 10.83 -7.37
CA LEU A 42 -6.00 10.91 -8.80
C LEU A 42 -7.15 10.49 -9.73
N GLY A 43 -8.34 10.23 -9.19
CA GLY A 43 -9.54 9.85 -9.93
C GLY A 43 -9.79 8.34 -9.98
N GLU A 44 -9.20 7.60 -9.04
CA GLU A 44 -9.53 6.20 -8.77
C GLU A 44 -10.87 6.06 -8.04
N SER A 45 -11.62 4.99 -8.34
CA SER A 45 -12.78 4.61 -7.54
C SER A 45 -12.41 3.69 -6.37
N ASP A 46 -13.30 3.56 -5.41
CA ASP A 46 -13.12 2.71 -4.23
C ASP A 46 -12.99 1.24 -4.64
N GLU A 47 -13.76 0.81 -5.62
CA GLU A 47 -13.69 -0.53 -6.19
C GLU A 47 -12.33 -0.80 -6.85
N GLU A 48 -11.75 0.19 -7.53
CA GLU A 48 -10.43 0.07 -8.15
C GLU A 48 -9.32 -0.04 -7.09
N VAL A 49 -9.46 0.70 -5.97
CA VAL A 49 -8.53 0.61 -4.83
C VAL A 49 -8.64 -0.78 -4.17
N ILE A 50 -9.87 -1.23 -3.88
CA ILE A 50 -10.15 -2.54 -3.28
C ILE A 50 -9.67 -3.67 -4.21
N GLN A 51 -9.87 -3.56 -5.53
CA GLN A 51 -9.34 -4.53 -6.48
C GLN A 51 -7.80 -4.55 -6.44
N THR A 52 -7.17 -3.38 -6.38
CA THR A 52 -5.71 -3.31 -6.22
C THR A 52 -5.24 -3.99 -4.93
N MET A 53 -5.97 -3.83 -3.83
CA MET A 53 -5.66 -4.52 -2.58
C MET A 53 -5.78 -6.04 -2.71
N LYS A 54 -6.79 -6.54 -3.41
CA LYS A 54 -6.94 -7.98 -3.71
C LYS A 54 -5.78 -8.51 -4.54
N ASP A 55 -5.38 -7.78 -5.58
CA ASP A 55 -4.25 -8.18 -6.43
C ASP A 55 -2.94 -8.23 -5.63
N LEU A 56 -2.71 -7.25 -4.74
CA LEU A 56 -1.56 -7.23 -3.84
C LEU A 56 -1.57 -8.40 -2.86
N ARG A 57 -2.72 -8.75 -2.28
CA ARG A 57 -2.84 -9.92 -1.41
C ARG A 57 -2.68 -11.24 -2.16
N SER A 58 -3.07 -11.31 -3.43
CA SER A 58 -2.89 -12.52 -4.26
C SER A 58 -1.41 -12.92 -4.44
N VAL A 59 -0.49 -11.98 -4.23
CA VAL A 59 0.97 -12.23 -4.26
C VAL A 59 1.63 -12.04 -2.88
N ASP A 60 0.84 -12.10 -1.81
CA ASP A 60 1.24 -12.00 -0.40
C ASP A 60 2.03 -10.74 -0.02
N VAL A 61 1.61 -9.56 -0.52
CA VAL A 61 2.20 -8.29 -0.08
C VAL A 61 1.86 -8.01 1.38
N ASP A 62 2.86 -7.83 2.24
CA ASP A 62 2.67 -7.75 3.69
C ASP A 62 2.12 -6.39 4.13
N VAL A 63 2.60 -5.30 3.53
CA VAL A 63 2.33 -3.94 3.98
C VAL A 63 1.83 -3.08 2.84
N VAL A 64 0.74 -2.34 3.08
CA VAL A 64 0.22 -1.34 2.15
C VAL A 64 0.05 0.00 2.85
N THR A 65 0.32 1.09 2.15
CA THR A 65 0.09 2.44 2.67
C THR A 65 -0.79 3.25 1.74
N PHE A 66 -1.71 4.03 2.29
CA PHE A 66 -2.58 4.96 1.54
C PHE A 66 -2.30 6.39 1.98
N GLY A 67 -1.90 7.24 1.04
CA GLY A 67 -1.62 8.66 1.27
C GLY A 67 -2.36 9.56 0.28
N GLN A 68 -2.61 10.81 0.63
CA GLN A 68 -3.15 11.79 -0.31
C GLN A 68 -2.08 12.15 -1.35
N TYR A 69 -2.46 12.11 -2.64
CA TYR A 69 -1.71 12.77 -3.70
C TYR A 69 -1.74 14.28 -3.49
N LEU A 70 -0.56 14.84 -3.24
CA LEU A 70 -0.34 16.28 -3.18
C LEU A 70 0.44 16.67 -4.42
N ARG A 71 -0.19 17.47 -5.28
CA ARG A 71 0.42 17.97 -6.51
C ARG A 71 1.66 18.80 -6.16
N PRO A 72 2.87 18.41 -6.59
CA PRO A 72 4.09 19.15 -6.24
C PRO A 72 4.18 20.52 -6.90
N THR A 73 3.82 20.60 -8.19
CA THR A 73 3.82 21.84 -8.99
C THR A 73 2.71 21.80 -10.03
N GLU A 74 2.44 22.93 -10.69
CA GLU A 74 1.45 23.02 -11.76
C GLU A 74 1.77 22.14 -12.99
N ASN A 75 3.01 21.72 -13.18
CA ASN A 75 3.38 20.83 -14.29
C ASN A 75 3.06 19.35 -13.99
N HIS A 76 2.66 19.02 -12.76
CA HIS A 76 2.23 17.67 -12.39
C HIS A 76 0.72 17.53 -12.52
N LEU A 77 0.25 16.27 -12.54
CA LEU A 77 -1.16 15.93 -12.58
C LEU A 77 -1.95 16.72 -11.53
N SER A 78 -3.11 17.23 -11.93
CA SER A 78 -4.03 17.90 -11.01
C SER A 78 -4.59 16.90 -10.00
N VAL A 79 -4.83 17.39 -8.77
CA VAL A 79 -5.59 16.64 -7.77
C VAL A 79 -7.04 16.56 -8.25
N VAL A 80 -7.60 15.36 -8.32
CA VAL A 80 -9.01 15.14 -8.67
C VAL A 80 -9.89 15.27 -7.42
N GLU A 81 -9.43 14.72 -6.30
CA GLU A 81 -10.14 14.74 -5.03
C GLU A 81 -9.17 14.90 -3.85
N TYR A 82 -9.53 15.74 -2.89
CA TYR A 82 -8.95 15.69 -1.55
C TYR A 82 -9.76 14.70 -0.72
N VAL A 83 -9.20 13.52 -0.54
CA VAL A 83 -9.87 12.39 0.08
C VAL A 83 -10.14 12.69 1.55
N LYS A 84 -11.37 12.44 1.98
CA LYS A 84 -11.77 12.67 3.37
C LYS A 84 -11.13 11.65 4.33
N PRO A 85 -10.84 12.03 5.59
CA PRO A 85 -10.25 11.13 6.58
C PRO A 85 -11.01 9.79 6.76
N GLU A 86 -12.34 9.80 6.66
CA GLU A 86 -13.17 8.60 6.84
C GLU A 86 -12.89 7.53 5.77
N LYS A 87 -12.54 7.96 4.55
CA LYS A 87 -12.19 7.05 3.45
C LYS A 87 -10.83 6.37 3.70
N PHE A 88 -9.88 7.09 4.30
CA PHE A 88 -8.62 6.49 4.73
C PHE A 88 -8.86 5.44 5.82
N GLU A 89 -9.71 5.72 6.80
CA GLU A 89 -10.07 4.75 7.84
C GLU A 89 -10.79 3.53 7.25
N HIS A 90 -11.66 3.73 6.26
CA HIS A 90 -12.30 2.65 5.53
C HIS A 90 -11.27 1.71 4.87
N PHE A 91 -10.32 2.24 4.08
CA PHE A 91 -9.30 1.41 3.44
C PHE A 91 -8.34 0.74 4.44
N LYS A 92 -8.09 1.38 5.59
CA LYS A 92 -7.35 0.76 6.68
C LYS A 92 -8.04 -0.50 7.17
N LYS A 93 -9.32 -0.38 7.56
CA LYS A 93 -10.13 -1.49 8.04
C LYS A 93 -10.22 -2.62 7.00
N VAL A 94 -10.53 -2.28 5.75
CA VAL A 94 -10.60 -3.28 4.65
C VAL A 94 -9.25 -3.99 4.48
N GLY A 95 -8.13 -3.28 4.57
CA GLY A 95 -6.81 -3.89 4.41
C GLY A 95 -6.45 -4.81 5.58
N GLU A 96 -6.78 -4.42 6.80
CA GLU A 96 -6.62 -5.26 7.99
C GLU A 96 -7.48 -6.54 7.88
N GLU A 97 -8.73 -6.42 7.45
CA GLU A 97 -9.64 -7.56 7.20
C GLU A 97 -9.15 -8.48 6.08
N MET A 98 -8.48 -7.94 5.05
CA MET A 98 -7.85 -8.69 3.96
C MET A 98 -6.55 -9.40 4.37
N GLY A 99 -6.07 -9.20 5.60
CA GLY A 99 -4.86 -9.86 6.12
C GLY A 99 -3.55 -9.21 5.70
N PHE A 100 -3.53 -7.93 5.35
CA PHE A 100 -2.26 -7.19 5.36
C PHE A 100 -1.71 -7.19 6.79
N LYS A 101 -0.42 -7.49 6.95
CA LYS A 101 0.24 -7.48 8.26
C LYS A 101 0.26 -6.06 8.85
N TYR A 102 0.30 -5.05 7.98
CA TYR A 102 0.20 -3.67 8.40
C TYR A 102 -0.41 -2.76 7.33
N VAL A 103 -1.25 -1.82 7.77
CA VAL A 103 -1.86 -0.80 6.92
C VAL A 103 -1.66 0.59 7.54
N ALA A 104 -0.88 1.44 6.88
CA ALA A 104 -0.86 2.88 7.22
C ALA A 104 -1.77 3.63 6.25
N SER A 105 -2.78 4.31 6.77
CA SER A 105 -3.75 5.03 5.95
C SER A 105 -4.01 6.41 6.54
N GLY A 106 -3.83 7.46 5.74
CA GLY A 106 -4.14 8.81 6.17
C GLY A 106 -3.61 9.88 5.20
N PRO A 107 -4.11 11.12 5.26
CA PRO A 107 -3.78 12.15 4.28
C PRO A 107 -2.27 12.40 4.13
N LEU A 108 -1.54 12.41 5.25
CA LEU A 108 -0.10 12.70 5.28
C LEU A 108 0.79 11.46 5.25
N VAL A 109 0.21 10.26 5.12
CA VAL A 109 0.98 9.02 5.03
C VAL A 109 1.81 9.02 3.74
N ARG A 110 3.03 8.52 3.84
CA ARG A 110 3.96 8.30 2.73
C ARG A 110 4.56 6.90 2.86
N SER A 111 5.20 6.44 1.79
CA SER A 111 5.81 5.10 1.73
C SER A 111 6.80 4.82 2.87
N SER A 112 7.51 5.83 3.37
CA SER A 112 8.46 5.70 4.48
C SER A 112 7.89 6.04 5.86
N TYR A 113 6.68 6.62 5.93
CA TYR A 113 6.09 7.06 7.20
C TYR A 113 6.07 5.89 8.19
N LYS A 114 6.68 6.11 9.37
CA LYS A 114 6.79 5.14 10.49
C LYS A 114 7.31 3.74 10.12
N ALA A 115 7.99 3.57 8.98
CA ALA A 115 8.48 2.28 8.52
C ALA A 115 9.38 1.56 9.55
N GLY A 116 10.21 2.32 10.27
CA GLY A 116 11.08 1.78 11.34
C GLY A 116 10.30 1.29 12.56
N GLU A 117 9.32 2.06 13.03
CA GLU A 117 8.43 1.65 14.13
C GLU A 117 7.69 0.35 13.74
N PHE A 118 7.19 0.25 12.51
CA PHE A 118 6.49 -0.97 12.05
C PHE A 118 7.38 -2.19 12.00
N TYR A 119 8.61 -2.05 11.50
CA TYR A 119 9.58 -3.13 11.47
C TYR A 119 9.85 -3.64 12.89
N LEU A 120 10.08 -2.72 13.85
CA LEU A 120 10.33 -3.06 15.24
C LEU A 120 9.12 -3.70 15.92
N THR A 121 7.91 -3.14 15.78
CA THR A 121 6.69 -3.71 16.38
C THR A 121 6.42 -5.12 15.84
N HIS A 122 6.62 -5.35 14.55
CA HIS A 122 6.43 -6.69 13.97
C HIS A 122 7.49 -7.69 14.43
N MET A 123 8.76 -7.28 14.56
CA MET A 123 9.80 -8.12 15.14
C MET A 123 9.47 -8.52 16.59
N ILE A 124 9.04 -7.55 17.40
CA ILE A 124 8.66 -7.78 18.81
C ILE A 124 7.46 -8.73 18.91
N ASN A 125 6.42 -8.52 18.10
CA ASN A 125 5.23 -9.37 18.11
C ASN A 125 5.53 -10.79 17.63
N LYS A 126 6.39 -10.94 16.60
CA LYS A 126 6.86 -12.24 16.14
C LYS A 126 7.61 -12.98 17.25
N GLU A 127 8.55 -12.32 17.92
CA GLU A 127 9.29 -12.90 19.05
C GLU A 127 8.38 -13.29 20.22
N ARG A 128 7.41 -12.45 20.60
CA ARG A 128 6.46 -12.76 21.67
C ARG A 128 5.64 -14.02 21.36
N LYS A 129 5.21 -14.14 20.10
CA LYS A 129 4.42 -15.29 19.62
C LYS A 129 5.25 -16.58 19.58
N GLU A 130 6.51 -16.50 19.14
CA GLU A 130 7.46 -17.62 19.16
C GLU A 130 7.82 -18.06 20.59
N LYS A 131 7.83 -17.13 21.55
CA LYS A 131 8.08 -17.39 22.97
C LYS A 131 6.82 -17.79 23.76
N GLY A 132 5.64 -17.84 23.12
CA GLY A 132 4.37 -18.21 23.77
C GLY A 132 3.90 -17.22 24.86
N LEU A 133 4.25 -15.93 24.73
CA LEU A 133 3.98 -14.87 25.71
C LEU A 133 2.76 -14.01 25.35
N ASP A 134 1.70 -14.64 24.84
CA ASP A 134 0.43 -13.99 24.50
C ASP A 134 -0.54 -13.95 25.69
#